data_AF-A0A1C6EQR7-F1
#
_entry.id   AF-A0A1C6EQR7-F1
#
_cell.length_a   1.000
_cell.length_b   1.000
_cell.length_c   1.000
_cell.angle_alpha   90.00
_cell.angle_beta   90.00
_cell.angle_gamma   90.00
#
_symmetry.space_group_name_H-M   'P 1'
#
loop_
_entity.id
_entity.type
_entity.pdbx_description
1 polymer ?
#
loop_
_entity_poly.entity_id
_entity_poly.type
_entity_poly.pdbx_seq_one_letter_code
_entity_poly.pdbx_strand_id
1 'polypeptide(L)'
;MKKLCLNSVSSIIIYIMVSCIAGGVAIIQNRMFPNQMEATILLYNSPLIIISSVAMFDFFINMDIRCTFISRIAPHVFTIYLINDHPMIRRYFWKEVLHCDSIAGSNFMILHWLGCTIGFMMSGILLDYIGNKLIKYIGNHGRGSDRK
;
A
#
# COMPACT_ATOMS: atom_id res chain seq x y z
N MET A 1 10.14 6.41 -20.71
CA MET A 1 10.13 4.97 -20.35
C MET A 1 9.52 4.20 -21.51
N LYS A 2 10.24 3.21 -22.07
CA LYS A 2 9.65 2.29 -23.06
C LYS A 2 8.57 1.46 -22.34
N LYS A 3 7.34 1.45 -22.85
CA LYS A 3 6.32 0.49 -22.38
C LYS A 3 6.82 -0.90 -22.74
N LEU A 4 6.98 -1.78 -21.75
CA LEU A 4 7.02 -3.21 -22.05
C LEU A 4 5.62 -3.58 -22.53
N CYS A 5 5.46 -3.94 -23.81
CA CYS A 5 4.19 -4.45 -24.35
C CYS A 5 4.06 -5.94 -24.03
N LEU A 6 4.04 -6.30 -22.75
CA LEU A 6 3.61 -7.63 -22.34
C LEU A 6 2.08 -7.64 -22.23
N ASN A 7 1.45 -8.73 -22.67
CA ASN A 7 0.02 -8.93 -22.43
C ASN A 7 -0.19 -9.10 -20.92
N SER A 8 -1.27 -8.54 -20.35
CA SER A 8 -1.55 -8.59 -18.90
C SER A 8 -1.48 -10.01 -18.32
N VAL A 9 -1.88 -11.02 -19.10
CA VAL A 9 -1.77 -12.44 -18.75
C VAL A 9 -0.32 -12.89 -18.63
N SER A 10 0.54 -12.50 -19.56
CA SER A 10 1.97 -12.82 -19.53
C SER A 10 2.65 -12.19 -18.31
N SER A 11 2.26 -10.97 -17.94
CA SER A 11 2.82 -10.27 -16.76
C SER A 11 2.44 -10.98 -15.45
N ILE A 12 1.20 -11.49 -15.34
CA ILE A 12 0.80 -12.35 -14.20
C ILE A 12 1.59 -13.66 -14.19
N ILE A 13 1.75 -14.32 -15.35
CA ILE A 13 2.50 -15.59 -15.42
C ILE A 13 3.95 -15.38 -14.98
N ILE A 14 4.60 -14.31 -15.44
CA ILE A 14 5.96 -13.95 -15.03
C ILE A 14 6.00 -13.70 -13.52
N TYR A 15 5.07 -12.92 -12.97
CA TYR A 15 4.98 -12.67 -11.53
C TYR A 15 4.86 -13.96 -10.71
N ILE A 16 3.94 -14.86 -11.09
CA ILE A 16 3.72 -16.13 -10.39
C ILE A 16 4.98 -17.00 -10.49
N MET A 17 5.55 -17.14 -11.69
CA MET A 17 6.74 -17.97 -11.91
C MET A 17 7.93 -17.47 -11.07
N VAL A 18 8.23 -16.17 -11.10
CA VAL A 18 9.35 -15.58 -10.37
C VAL A 18 9.12 -15.67 -8.86
N SER A 19 7.88 -15.46 -8.40
CA SER A 19 7.51 -15.60 -6.98
C SER A 19 7.64 -17.05 -6.50
N CYS A 20 7.25 -18.04 -7.31
CA CYS A 20 7.44 -19.46 -7.02
C CYS A 20 8.93 -19.83 -6.94
N ILE A 21 9.76 -19.32 -7.86
CA ILE A 21 11.21 -19.54 -7.83
C ILE A 21 11.82 -18.90 -6.57
N ALA A 22 11.49 -17.64 -6.28
CA ALA A 22 11.99 -16.95 -5.10
C ALA A 22 11.63 -17.68 -3.80
N GLY A 23 10.36 -18.12 -3.68
CA GLY A 23 9.90 -18.91 -2.54
C GLY A 23 10.57 -20.28 -2.45
N GLY A 24 10.73 -20.98 -3.57
CA GLY A 24 11.42 -22.27 -3.62
C GLY A 24 12.88 -22.16 -3.17
N VAL A 25 13.61 -21.17 -3.67
CA VAL A 25 15.01 -20.96 -3.24
C VAL A 25 15.09 -20.54 -1.78
N ALA A 26 14.15 -19.72 -1.28
CA ALA A 26 14.08 -19.36 0.13
C ALA A 26 13.88 -20.59 1.05
N ILE A 27 13.03 -21.54 0.66
CA ILE A 27 12.83 -22.80 1.40
C ILE A 27 14.12 -23.64 1.41
N ILE A 28 14.80 -23.76 0.26
CA ILE A 28 16.06 -24.50 0.15
C ILE A 28 17.16 -23.84 1.00
N GLN A 29 17.26 -22.51 0.96
CA GLN A 29 18.21 -21.75 1.77
C GLN A 29 17.98 -21.96 3.27
N ASN A 30 16.73 -21.90 3.72
CA ASN A 30 16.38 -22.14 5.13
C ASN A 30 16.73 -23.57 5.57
N ARG A 31 16.55 -24.56 4.70
CA ARG A 31 16.95 -25.96 4.97
C ARG A 31 18.46 -26.15 5.06
N MET A 32 19.26 -25.45 4.25
CA MET A 32 20.73 -25.56 4.26
C MET A 32 21.40 -24.69 5.33
N PHE A 33 20.84 -23.51 5.63
CA PHE A 33 21.39 -22.54 6.58
C PHE A 33 20.32 -22.08 7.59
N PRO A 34 19.95 -22.93 8.56
CA PRO A 34 18.83 -22.67 9.48
C PRO A 34 19.03 -21.47 10.43
N ASN A 35 20.23 -20.88 10.49
CA ASN A 35 20.56 -19.76 11.37
C ASN A 35 20.47 -18.37 10.71
N GLN A 36 20.04 -18.28 9.45
CA GLN A 36 19.78 -16.98 8.82
C GLN A 36 18.33 -16.57 9.06
N MET A 37 18.12 -15.42 9.72
CA MET A 37 16.79 -14.88 10.02
C MET A 37 15.95 -14.57 8.76
N GLU A 38 16.60 -14.23 7.65
CA GLU A 38 15.92 -13.93 6.39
C GLU A 38 16.70 -14.51 5.20
N ALA A 39 15.98 -15.11 4.26
CA ALA A 39 16.57 -15.54 3.01
C ALA A 39 16.98 -14.32 2.19
N THR A 40 18.28 -14.18 1.90
CA THR A 40 18.87 -13.06 1.14
C THR A 40 18.15 -12.79 -0.20
N ILE A 41 17.55 -13.83 -0.78
CA ILE A 41 16.82 -13.76 -2.06
C ILE A 41 15.45 -13.09 -1.94
N LEU A 42 14.91 -12.98 -0.72
CA LEU A 42 13.68 -12.26 -0.41
C LEU A 42 13.93 -10.80 -0.01
N LEU A 43 15.18 -10.37 0.08
CA LEU A 43 15.49 -8.96 0.31
C LEU A 43 14.95 -8.11 -0.84
N TYR A 44 14.50 -6.89 -0.53
CA TYR A 44 13.94 -5.95 -1.51
C TYR A 44 14.87 -5.64 -2.69
N ASN A 45 16.19 -5.71 -2.47
CA ASN A 45 17.21 -5.47 -3.49
C ASN A 45 17.52 -6.71 -4.34
N SER A 46 16.89 -7.85 -4.07
CA SER A 46 17.05 -9.06 -4.85
C SER A 46 16.51 -8.86 -6.27
N PRO A 47 17.28 -9.21 -7.31
CA PRO A 47 16.83 -9.10 -8.69
C PRO A 47 15.49 -9.82 -8.95
N LEU A 48 15.23 -10.93 -8.26
CA LEU A 48 13.96 -11.67 -8.40
C LEU A 48 12.78 -10.85 -7.90
N ILE A 49 12.92 -10.17 -6.75
CA ILE A 49 11.87 -9.31 -6.19
C ILE A 49 11.62 -8.11 -7.09
N ILE A 50 12.68 -7.53 -7.68
CA ILE A 50 12.55 -6.42 -8.64
C ILE A 50 11.80 -6.86 -9.90
N ILE A 51 12.17 -8.00 -10.49
CA ILE A 51 11.48 -8.52 -11.69
C ILE A 51 10.01 -8.82 -11.38
N SER A 52 9.73 -9.45 -10.23
CA SER A 52 8.37 -9.72 -9.78
C SER A 52 7.57 -8.42 -9.61
N SER A 53 8.16 -7.40 -8.99
CA SER A 53 7.53 -6.08 -8.80
C SER A 53 7.24 -5.38 -10.13
N VAL A 54 8.16 -5.42 -11.09
CA VAL A 54 7.97 -4.84 -12.42
C VAL A 54 6.86 -5.57 -13.17
N ALA A 55 6.82 -6.90 -13.12
CA ALA A 55 5.77 -7.70 -13.76
C ALA A 55 4.38 -7.41 -13.15
N MET A 56 4.30 -7.29 -11.82
CA MET A 56 3.07 -6.90 -11.13
C MET A 56 2.63 -5.48 -11.50
N PHE A 57 3.55 -4.54 -11.60
CA PHE A 57 3.25 -3.17 -12.00
C PHE A 57 2.77 -3.07 -13.46
N ASP A 58 3.40 -3.82 -14.36
CA ASP A 58 3.00 -3.90 -15.77
C ASP A 58 1.58 -4.48 -15.93
N PHE A 59 1.22 -5.48 -15.12
CA PHE A 59 -0.15 -5.98 -15.06
C PHE A 59 -1.17 -4.87 -14.74
N PHE A 60 -0.90 -4.05 -13.73
CA PHE A 60 -1.80 -2.95 -13.36
C PHE A 60 -1.86 -1.84 -14.41
N ILE A 61 -0.76 -1.53 -15.10
CA ILE A 61 -0.74 -0.54 -16.19
C ILE A 61 -1.66 -0.95 -17.34
N ASN A 62 -1.70 -2.24 -17.65
CA ASN A 62 -2.49 -2.78 -18.75
C ASN A 62 -3.93 -3.15 -18.33
N MET A 63 -4.31 -2.93 -17.07
CA MET A 63 -5.64 -3.23 -16.56
C MET A 63 -6.58 -2.01 -16.70
N ASP A 64 -7.69 -2.20 -17.40
CA ASP A 64 -8.74 -1.19 -17.53
C ASP A 64 -9.79 -1.36 -16.42
N ILE A 65 -9.70 -0.56 -15.37
CA ILE A 65 -10.66 -0.57 -14.26
C ILE A 65 -11.75 0.48 -14.49
N ARG A 66 -12.91 0.04 -15.00
CA ARG A 66 -14.11 0.88 -15.16
C ARG A 66 -15.06 0.79 -13.97
N CYS A 67 -14.62 1.23 -12.79
CA CYS A 67 -15.48 1.30 -11.60
C CYS A 67 -15.53 2.71 -11.03
N THR A 68 -16.70 3.34 -11.08
CA THR A 68 -16.92 4.72 -10.61
C THR A 68 -16.64 4.91 -9.12
N PHE A 69 -16.88 3.89 -8.29
CA PHE A 69 -16.61 3.96 -6.86
C PHE A 69 -15.10 3.96 -6.56
N ILE A 70 -14.36 3.05 -7.20
CA ILE A 70 -12.90 2.96 -7.06
C ILE A 70 -12.24 4.25 -7.57
N SER A 71 -12.68 4.79 -8.71
CA SER A 71 -12.15 6.03 -9.25
C SER A 71 -12.37 7.25 -8.33
N ARG A 72 -13.42 7.24 -7.50
CA ARG A 72 -13.65 8.30 -6.49
C ARG A 72 -12.74 8.16 -5.27
N ILE A 73 -12.45 6.94 -4.83
CA ILE A 73 -11.63 6.67 -3.64
C ILE A 73 -10.14 6.73 -3.95
N ALA A 74 -9.72 6.31 -5.15
CA ALA A 74 -8.34 6.27 -5.60
C ALA A 74 -7.49 7.52 -5.26
N PRO A 75 -7.95 8.77 -5.51
CA PRO A 75 -7.15 9.96 -5.17
C PRO A 75 -6.90 10.10 -3.66
N HIS A 76 -7.83 9.66 -2.81
CA HIS A 76 -7.70 9.76 -1.36
C HIS A 76 -6.70 8.75 -0.77
N VAL A 77 -6.51 7.60 -1.42
CA VAL A 77 -5.61 6.53 -0.95
C VAL A 77 -4.19 7.04 -0.73
N PHE A 78 -3.71 7.95 -1.58
CA PHE A 78 -2.37 8.53 -1.45
C PHE A 78 -2.24 9.41 -0.19
N THR A 79 -3.22 10.28 0.08
CA THR A 79 -3.23 11.08 1.32
C THR A 79 -3.28 10.18 2.56
N ILE A 80 -4.14 9.16 2.54
CA ILE A 80 -4.28 8.20 3.65
C ILE A 80 -2.95 7.47 3.88
N TYR A 81 -2.26 7.07 2.81
CA TYR A 81 -0.94 6.46 2.90
C TYR A 81 0.07 7.39 3.57
N LEU A 82 0.14 8.67 3.18
CA LEU A 82 1.05 9.64 3.79
C LEU A 82 0.76 9.85 5.29
N ILE A 83 -0.52 9.90 5.66
CA ILE A 83 -0.95 9.99 7.06
C ILE A 83 -0.52 8.74 7.84
N ASN A 84 -0.72 7.56 7.26
CA ASN A 84 -0.38 6.30 7.90
C ASN A 84 1.14 6.09 8.05
N ASP A 85 1.92 6.52 7.06
CA ASP A 85 3.38 6.35 7.07
C ASP A 85 4.09 7.36 8.00
N HIS A 86 3.41 8.45 8.36
CA HIS A 86 3.95 9.42 9.30
C HIS A 86 4.22 8.77 10.68
N PRO A 87 5.48 8.76 11.17
CA PRO A 87 5.89 7.92 12.30
C PRO A 87 5.13 8.24 13.60
N MET A 88 4.78 9.52 13.81
CA MET A 88 4.00 9.95 14.98
C MET A 88 2.56 9.45 14.93
N ILE A 89 1.92 9.53 13.76
CA ILE A 89 0.53 9.10 13.59
C ILE A 89 0.48 7.58 13.69
N ARG A 90 1.41 6.89 13.03
CA ARG A 90 1.51 5.44 13.12
C ARG A 90 1.62 4.95 14.57
N ARG A 91 2.51 5.55 15.36
CA ARG A 91 2.66 5.15 16.76
C ARG A 91 1.40 5.45 17.58
N TYR A 92 0.85 6.65 17.46
CA TYR A 92 -0.30 7.08 18.25
C TYR A 92 -1.58 6.31 17.91
N PHE A 93 -1.93 6.22 16.62
CA PHE A 93 -3.17 5.54 16.20
C PHE A 93 -3.14 4.05 16.50
N TRP A 94 -2.04 3.35 16.17
CA TRP A 94 -2.01 1.90 16.29
C TRP A 94 -1.78 1.42 17.72
N LYS A 95 -1.04 2.17 18.54
CA LYS A 95 -0.81 1.80 19.95
C LYS A 95 -1.86 2.36 20.90
N GLU A 96 -2.10 3.68 20.87
CA GLU A 96 -2.90 4.36 21.90
C GLU A 96 -4.39 4.35 21.58
N VAL A 97 -4.77 4.46 20.30
CA VAL A 97 -6.19 4.52 19.91
C VAL A 97 -6.74 3.11 19.69
N LEU A 98 -6.05 2.32 18.86
CA LEU A 98 -6.52 1.02 18.41
C LEU A 98 -6.07 -0.15 19.29
N HIS A 99 -5.19 0.06 20.28
CA HIS A 99 -4.71 -0.98 21.22
C HIS A 99 -4.36 -2.31 20.55
N CYS A 100 -3.72 -2.26 19.37
CA CYS A 100 -3.47 -3.46 18.57
C CYS A 100 -2.55 -4.47 19.28
N ASP A 101 -1.73 -3.99 20.21
CA ASP A 101 -0.83 -4.81 21.03
C ASP A 101 -1.59 -5.67 22.07
N SER A 102 -2.79 -5.25 22.51
CA SER A 102 -3.54 -5.93 23.59
C SER A 102 -4.36 -7.14 23.11
N ILE A 103 -4.66 -7.20 21.81
CA ILE A 103 -5.54 -8.23 21.21
C ILE A 103 -4.74 -9.23 20.36
N ALA A 104 -3.42 -9.01 20.26
CA ALA A 104 -2.48 -9.89 19.59
C ALA A 104 -2.50 -11.29 20.26
N GLY A 105 -3.03 -12.29 19.53
CA GLY A 105 -3.13 -13.68 19.99
C GLY A 105 -4.53 -14.19 20.33
N SER A 106 -5.58 -13.35 20.27
CA SER A 106 -6.96 -13.82 20.45
C SER A 106 -7.62 -14.27 19.14
N ASN A 107 -8.66 -15.12 19.23
CA ASN A 107 -9.45 -15.56 18.07
C ASN A 107 -10.13 -14.40 17.31
N PHE A 108 -10.33 -13.23 17.95
CA PHE A 108 -10.95 -12.06 17.33
C PHE A 108 -9.95 -11.10 16.67
N MET A 109 -8.66 -11.45 16.63
CA MET A 109 -7.60 -10.60 16.07
C MET A 109 -7.89 -10.19 14.63
N ILE A 110 -8.35 -11.13 13.79
CA ILE A 110 -8.59 -10.85 12.37
C ILE A 110 -9.72 -9.83 12.17
N LEU A 111 -10.79 -9.97 12.97
CA LEU A 111 -11.96 -9.09 12.88
C LEU A 111 -11.61 -7.69 13.39
N HIS A 112 -10.86 -7.62 14.49
CA HIS A 112 -10.37 -6.37 15.04
C HIS A 112 -9.45 -5.64 14.05
N TRP A 113 -8.52 -6.35 13.41
CA TRP A 113 -7.61 -5.77 12.42
C TRP A 113 -8.34 -5.21 11.19
N LEU A 114 -9.33 -5.95 10.67
CA LEU A 114 -10.19 -5.46 9.59
C LEU A 114 -11.00 -4.22 10.01
N GLY A 115 -11.58 -4.23 11.21
CA GLY A 115 -12.31 -3.08 11.75
C GLY A 115 -11.43 -1.84 11.88
N CYS A 116 -10.23 -2.01 12.43
CA CYS A 116 -9.25 -0.92 12.60
C CYS A 116 -8.81 -0.31 11.27
N THR A 117 -8.47 -1.15 10.29
CA THR A 117 -8.03 -0.70 8.96
C THR A 117 -9.13 0.03 8.20
N ILE A 118 -10.36 -0.48 8.22
CA ILE A 118 -11.52 0.19 7.62
C ILE A 118 -11.80 1.53 8.32
N GLY A 119 -11.78 1.54 9.65
CA GLY A 119 -11.98 2.76 10.45
C GLY A 119 -10.92 3.83 10.14
N PHE A 120 -9.66 3.43 10.08
CA PHE A 120 -8.56 4.32 9.71
C PHE A 120 -8.75 4.88 8.30
N MET A 121 -9.10 4.04 7.33
CA MET A 121 -9.34 4.47 5.95
C MET A 121 -10.48 5.50 5.86
N MET A 122 -11.59 5.27 6.56
CA MET A 122 -12.70 6.23 6.62
C MET A 122 -12.28 7.56 7.25
N SER A 123 -11.50 7.52 8.34
CA SER A 123 -10.98 8.73 8.99
C SER A 123 -10.05 9.53 8.07
N GLY A 124 -9.20 8.85 7.31
CA GLY A 124 -8.28 9.50 6.37
C GLY A 124 -8.99 10.13 5.17
N ILE A 125 -10.06 9.49 4.63
CA ILE A 125 -10.91 10.09 3.59
C ILE A 125 -11.57 11.37 4.13
N LEU A 126 -12.06 11.35 5.38
CA LEU A 126 -12.66 12.52 6.01
C LEU A 126 -11.66 13.67 6.17
N LEU A 127 -10.44 13.37 6.60
CA LEU A 127 -9.37 14.37 6.72
C LEU A 127 -9.00 14.97 5.37
N ASP A 128 -8.89 14.16 4.32
CA ASP A 128 -8.61 14.65 2.97
C ASP A 128 -9.74 15.56 2.45
N TYR A 129 -11.00 15.22 2.72
CA TYR A 129 -12.14 16.07 2.39
C TYR A 129 -12.08 17.44 3.10
N ILE A 130 -11.76 17.45 4.39
CA ILE A 130 -11.60 18.68 5.19
C ILE A 130 -10.43 19.52 4.66
N GLY A 131 -9.28 18.88 4.40
CA GLY A 131 -8.09 19.54 3.86
C GLY A 131 -8.36 20.23 2.52
N ASN A 132 -9.01 19.52 1.60
CA ASN A 132 -9.39 20.08 0.30
C ASN A 132 -10.36 21.28 0.43
N LYS A 133 -11.30 21.22 1.39
CA LYS A 133 -12.23 22.33 1.66
C LYS A 133 -11.52 23.55 2.24
N LEU A 134 -10.56 23.35 3.14
CA LEU A 134 -9.73 24.41 3.73
C LEU A 134 -8.85 25.08 2.66
N ILE A 135 -8.16 24.30 1.84
CA ILE A 135 -7.32 24.82 0.75
C ILE A 135 -8.15 25.68 -0.20
N LYS A 136 -9.36 25.22 -0.56
CA LYS A 136 -10.28 25.98 -1.40
C LYS A 136 -10.73 27.28 -0.74
N TYR A 137 -11.01 27.25 0.57
CA TYR A 137 -11.40 28.43 1.33
C TYR A 137 -10.28 29.49 1.38
N ILE A 138 -9.05 29.07 1.70
CA ILE A 138 -7.87 29.94 1.75
C ILE A 138 -7.57 30.53 0.36
N GLY A 139 -7.60 29.69 -0.70
CA GLY A 139 -7.36 30.13 -2.07
C GLY A 139 -8.39 31.13 -2.59
N ASN A 140 -9.64 31.04 -2.12
CA ASN A 140 -10.69 32.00 -2.49
C ASN A 140 -10.53 33.34 -1.75
N HIS A 141 -9.99 33.33 -0.52
CA HIS A 141 -9.66 34.54 0.22
C HIS A 141 -8.42 35.26 -0.36
N GLY A 142 -7.40 34.51 -0.80
CA GLY A 142 -6.20 35.06 -1.44
C GLY A 142 -6.48 35.77 -2.78
N ARG A 143 -7.33 35.20 -3.64
CA ARG A 143 -7.73 35.82 -4.92
C ARG A 143 -8.60 37.08 -4.80
N GLY A 144 -9.19 37.33 -3.63
CA GLY A 144 -9.93 38.56 -3.34
C GLY A 144 -9.03 39.74 -3.00
N SER A 145 -7.77 39.49 -2.63
CA SER A 145 -6.80 40.54 -2.24
C SER A 145 -5.99 41.08 -3.42
N ASP A 146 -5.80 40.31 -4.50
CA ASP A 146 -5.07 40.73 -5.73
C ASP A 146 -5.92 41.58 -6.70
N ARG A 147 -7.18 41.88 -6.35
CA ARG A 147 -8.11 42.67 -7.18
C ARG A 147 -8.40 44.08 -6.63
N LYS A 148 -7.64 44.55 -5.65
CA LYS A 148 -7.75 45.92 -5.12
C LYS A 148 -6.49 46.72 -5.38
#